data_AF-A0A9X4IF53-F1
#
_entry.id   AF-A0A9X4IF53-F1
#
_cell.length_a   1.000
_cell.length_b   1.000
_cell.length_c   1.000
_cell.angle_alpha   90.00
_cell.angle_beta   90.00
_cell.angle_gamma   90.00
#
_symmetry.space_group_name_H-M   'P 1'
#
loop_
_entity.id
_entity.type
_entity.pdbx_description
1 polymer ?
#
loop_
_entity_poly.entity_id
_entity_poly.type
_entity_poly.pdbx_seq_one_letter_code
_entity_poly.pdbx_strand_id
1 'polypeptide(L)'
;MRIAAASPTRRSALLGAGLLTFAAGASARAEHLSPVDRRPADPDQADLLTGGPGPGDFDFLAGRWSVLSRRRVTRWADDDRWDQVQATAHGQVMLRGSACVDELELPVQAGDPPGTAVTFRLYDPVACQWALHRVDGRAGALLPPLTGRFIGGLFAGRRGEFHGQDHDPLLGREVAVRAVWSRISATAAQWEQAWSADQGRTWETNWTLAFTRA
;
A
#
# COMPACT_ATOMS: atom_id res chain seq x y z
N MET A 1 36.63 9.11 84.12
CA MET A 1 35.45 9.33 84.97
C MET A 1 34.30 8.45 84.43
N ARG A 2 33.90 7.43 85.22
CA ARG A 2 32.70 6.53 85.17
C ARG A 2 32.40 5.77 83.84
N ILE A 3 32.63 4.45 83.72
CA ILE A 3 31.92 3.23 84.27
C ILE A 3 30.50 3.10 83.66
N ALA A 4 29.97 1.97 83.15
CA ALA A 4 30.46 0.64 82.75
C ALA A 4 29.29 -0.15 82.07
N ALA A 5 29.67 -1.18 81.28
CA ALA A 5 29.04 -2.51 81.09
C ALA A 5 27.57 -2.61 80.59
N ALA A 6 27.13 -3.60 79.79
CA ALA A 6 27.64 -4.93 79.53
C ALA A 6 27.11 -5.47 78.16
N SER A 7 27.87 -6.37 77.54
CA SER A 7 27.38 -7.41 76.60
C SER A 7 27.29 -8.73 77.40
N PRO A 8 26.57 -9.80 76.98
CA PRO A 8 26.83 -10.58 75.74
C PRO A 8 25.48 -11.09 75.10
N THR A 9 25.32 -11.87 74.04
CA THR A 9 26.06 -13.01 73.47
C THR A 9 25.46 -13.35 72.08
N ARG A 10 26.26 -13.92 71.19
CA ARG A 10 25.92 -14.40 69.83
C ARG A 10 24.91 -15.56 69.85
N ARG A 11 24.01 -15.61 68.85
CA ARG A 11 23.57 -16.84 68.15
C ARG A 11 23.29 -16.56 66.68
N SER A 12 23.57 -17.57 65.87
CA SER A 12 23.91 -17.55 64.46
C SER A 12 22.73 -17.56 63.49
N ALA A 13 23.08 -17.32 62.22
CA ALA A 13 22.29 -17.35 60.99
C ALA A 13 21.30 -18.51 60.84
N LEU A 14 20.23 -18.24 60.07
CA LEU A 14 19.66 -19.19 59.11
C LEU A 14 18.91 -18.43 58.00
N LEU A 15 19.22 -18.80 56.76
CA LEU A 15 18.56 -18.42 55.52
C LEU A 15 17.08 -18.84 55.53
N GLY A 16 16.23 -18.04 54.90
CA GLY A 16 14.95 -18.51 54.36
C GLY A 16 13.91 -17.41 54.15
N ALA A 17 13.17 -17.53 53.04
CA ALA A 17 12.01 -16.74 52.60
C ALA A 17 12.34 -15.51 51.73
N GLY A 18 11.82 -15.36 50.52
CA GLY A 18 10.89 -16.21 49.77
C GLY A 18 10.86 -15.80 48.30
N LEU A 19 10.53 -16.77 47.45
CA LEU A 19 10.16 -16.53 46.06
C LEU A 19 8.96 -15.57 46.04
N LEU A 20 9.12 -14.42 45.39
CA LEU A 20 8.01 -13.59 44.93
C LEU A 20 7.44 -14.24 43.68
N THR A 21 6.41 -15.07 43.87
CA THR A 21 5.56 -15.55 42.79
C THR A 21 4.68 -14.39 42.32
N PHE A 22 4.97 -13.81 41.16
CA PHE A 22 4.02 -12.93 40.49
C PHE A 22 2.93 -13.79 39.86
N ALA A 23 1.75 -13.76 40.48
CA ALA A 23 0.53 -14.32 39.94
C ALA A 23 0.07 -13.52 38.70
N ALA A 24 -0.53 -14.28 37.78
CA ALA A 24 -0.96 -13.92 36.45
C ALA A 24 -1.88 -12.68 36.34
N GLY A 25 -1.82 -12.08 35.14
CA GLY A 25 -3.06 -11.88 34.39
C GLY A 25 -3.63 -10.47 34.40
N ALA A 26 -3.00 -9.55 33.66
CA ALA A 26 -3.73 -8.50 32.96
C ALA A 26 -3.49 -8.70 31.48
N SER A 27 -4.28 -9.58 30.85
CA SER A 27 -4.43 -9.60 29.41
C SER A 27 -4.98 -8.25 29.02
N ALA A 28 -4.14 -7.37 28.47
CA ALA A 28 -4.60 -6.21 27.75
C ALA A 28 -5.56 -6.73 26.68
N ARG A 29 -6.87 -6.53 26.89
CA ARG A 29 -7.84 -6.74 25.83
C ARG A 29 -7.41 -5.78 24.73
N ALA A 30 -6.94 -6.35 23.62
CA ALA A 30 -6.90 -5.61 22.37
C ALA A 30 -8.32 -5.11 22.15
N GLU A 31 -8.52 -3.80 22.32
CA GLU A 31 -9.77 -3.17 21.94
C GLU A 31 -9.92 -3.43 20.45
N HIS A 32 -10.89 -4.28 20.12
CA HIS A 32 -11.29 -4.55 18.75
C HIS A 32 -11.75 -3.21 18.20
N LEU A 33 -10.87 -2.50 17.49
CA LEU A 33 -11.23 -1.34 16.70
C LEU A 33 -12.46 -1.74 15.89
N SER A 34 -13.59 -1.06 16.15
CA SER A 34 -14.80 -1.25 15.37
C SER A 34 -14.42 -1.21 13.89
N PRO A 35 -14.94 -2.13 13.05
CA PRO A 35 -14.72 -2.03 11.62
C PRO A 35 -15.11 -0.61 11.21
N VAL A 36 -14.15 0.17 10.69
CA VAL A 36 -14.44 1.42 9.96
C VAL A 36 -15.63 1.08 9.09
N ASP A 37 -16.74 1.81 9.20
CA ASP A 37 -17.95 1.58 8.41
C ASP A 37 -17.54 1.42 6.94
N ARG A 38 -17.40 0.14 6.55
CA ARG A 38 -16.98 -0.22 5.21
C ARG A 38 -18.23 0.01 4.42
N ARG A 39 -18.29 1.09 3.65
CA ARG A 39 -19.28 1.15 2.56
C ARG A 39 -19.06 -0.14 1.77
N PRO A 40 -19.99 -1.11 1.76
CA PRO A 40 -19.96 -2.11 0.73
C PRO A 40 -20.02 -1.31 -0.56
N ALA A 41 -19.09 -1.54 -1.49
CA ALA A 41 -19.31 -1.06 -2.84
C ALA A 41 -20.55 -1.80 -3.34
N ASP A 42 -21.72 -1.21 -3.12
CA ASP A 42 -22.95 -1.64 -3.72
C ASP A 42 -22.85 -1.21 -5.20
N PRO A 43 -22.68 -2.17 -6.12
CA PRO A 43 -22.52 -1.85 -7.54
C PRO A 43 -23.76 -1.15 -8.12
N ASP A 44 -24.89 -1.19 -7.42
CA ASP A 44 -26.16 -0.57 -7.83
C ASP A 44 -26.39 0.84 -7.24
N GLN A 45 -25.46 1.38 -6.44
CA GLN A 45 -25.55 2.78 -6.02
C GLN A 45 -25.20 3.72 -7.17
N ALA A 46 -26.25 4.26 -7.80
CA ALA A 46 -26.21 5.23 -8.89
C ALA A 46 -25.33 6.48 -8.63
N ASP A 47 -25.07 6.83 -7.37
CA ASP A 47 -24.18 7.94 -6.98
C ASP A 47 -22.71 7.70 -7.29
N LEU A 48 -22.27 6.45 -7.44
CA LEU A 48 -20.95 6.16 -8.00
C LEU A 48 -20.91 6.54 -9.50
N LEU A 49 -22.03 6.39 -10.22
CA LEU A 49 -22.08 6.47 -11.68
C LEU A 49 -22.23 7.90 -12.25
N THR A 50 -22.55 8.91 -11.43
CA THR A 50 -22.96 10.26 -11.89
C THR A 50 -22.01 11.42 -11.53
N GLY A 51 -20.96 11.18 -10.73
CA GLY A 51 -19.97 12.21 -10.40
C GLY A 51 -18.93 12.44 -11.51
N GLY A 52 -18.63 13.70 -11.83
CA GLY A 52 -17.41 14.06 -12.57
C GLY A 52 -16.13 13.66 -11.80
N PRO A 53 -14.93 13.82 -12.38
CA PRO A 53 -13.68 13.48 -11.69
C PRO A 53 -13.57 14.17 -10.31
N GLY A 54 -13.06 13.45 -9.30
CA GLY A 54 -12.93 13.97 -7.95
C GLY A 54 -12.79 12.87 -6.87
N PRO A 55 -13.21 13.15 -5.62
CA PRO A 55 -13.35 12.12 -4.60
C PRO A 55 -14.22 10.97 -5.14
N GLY A 56 -13.81 9.73 -4.86
CA GLY A 56 -14.50 8.54 -5.35
C GLY A 56 -13.96 7.99 -6.68
N ASP A 57 -12.98 8.65 -7.31
CA ASP A 57 -12.44 8.18 -8.59
C ASP A 57 -11.84 6.76 -8.54
N PHE A 58 -11.37 6.34 -7.36
CA PHE A 58 -10.82 5.01 -7.11
C PHE A 58 -11.81 4.05 -6.44
N ASP A 59 -13.09 4.39 -6.32
CA ASP A 59 -14.08 3.55 -5.62
C ASP A 59 -14.22 2.17 -6.26
N PHE A 60 -13.98 2.07 -7.56
CA PHE A 60 -13.96 0.80 -8.27
C PHE A 60 -12.95 -0.19 -7.65
N LEU A 61 -11.82 0.26 -7.09
CA LEU A 61 -10.80 -0.64 -6.54
C LEU A 61 -11.22 -1.37 -5.27
N ALA A 62 -12.28 -0.93 -4.59
CA ALA A 62 -12.74 -1.56 -3.35
C ALA A 62 -13.00 -3.08 -3.52
N GLY A 63 -12.53 -3.88 -2.58
CA GLY A 63 -12.69 -5.33 -2.59
C GLY A 63 -11.52 -6.08 -3.24
N ARG A 64 -11.75 -7.37 -3.54
CA ARG A 64 -10.72 -8.29 -4.05
C ARG A 64 -10.72 -8.37 -5.57
N TRP A 65 -9.54 -8.59 -6.11
CA TRP A 65 -9.28 -8.68 -7.53
C TRP A 65 -8.32 -9.83 -7.84
N SER A 66 -8.61 -10.53 -8.94
CA SER A 66 -7.66 -11.35 -9.66
C SER A 66 -6.91 -10.45 -10.66
N VAL A 67 -5.58 -10.50 -10.65
CA VAL A 67 -4.73 -9.59 -11.42
C VAL A 67 -3.75 -10.36 -12.29
N LEU A 68 -3.83 -10.18 -13.60
CA LEU A 68 -2.77 -10.62 -14.50
C LEU A 68 -1.69 -9.54 -14.56
N SER A 69 -0.55 -9.80 -13.94
CA SER A 69 0.59 -8.90 -13.92
C SER A 69 1.58 -9.28 -15.02
N ARG A 70 2.01 -8.29 -15.81
CA ARG A 70 3.05 -8.45 -16.82
C ARG A 70 4.12 -7.39 -16.64
N ARG A 71 5.38 -7.78 -16.44
CA ARG A 71 6.52 -6.85 -16.29
C ARG A 71 7.56 -7.11 -17.37
N ARG A 72 8.17 -6.06 -17.94
CA ARG A 72 9.28 -6.23 -18.88
C ARG A 72 10.46 -6.90 -18.18
N VAL A 73 11.03 -7.91 -18.84
CA VAL A 73 12.21 -8.64 -18.36
C VAL A 73 13.43 -7.72 -18.34
N THR A 74 13.64 -7.00 -19.45
CA THR A 74 14.73 -6.03 -19.60
C THR A 74 14.14 -4.69 -20.02
N ARG A 75 14.55 -3.61 -19.35
CA ARG A 75 14.18 -2.24 -19.68
C ARG A 75 15.29 -1.58 -20.50
N TRP A 76 14.95 -0.60 -21.33
CA TRP A 76 15.90 0.16 -22.15
C TRP A 76 16.68 -0.69 -23.17
N ALA A 77 16.08 -1.80 -23.57
CA ALA A 77 16.62 -2.70 -24.58
C ALA A 77 15.56 -2.93 -25.67
N ASP A 78 16.02 -3.28 -26.86
CA ASP A 78 15.15 -3.77 -27.93
C ASP A 78 14.74 -5.23 -27.66
N ASP A 79 14.08 -5.44 -26.52
CA ASP A 79 13.61 -6.74 -26.04
C ASP A 79 12.15 -6.59 -25.60
N ASP A 80 11.24 -7.30 -26.25
CA ASP A 80 9.80 -7.30 -25.94
C ASP A 80 9.35 -8.53 -25.12
N ARG A 81 10.27 -9.13 -24.36
CA ARG A 81 9.90 -10.19 -23.41
C ARG A 81 9.27 -9.62 -22.14
N TRP A 82 8.20 -10.28 -21.72
CA TRP A 82 7.44 -9.95 -20.52
C TRP A 82 7.34 -11.18 -19.61
N ASP A 83 7.67 -11.01 -18.35
CA ASP A 83 7.33 -11.97 -17.32
C ASP A 83 5.87 -11.77 -16.93
N GLN A 84 5.12 -12.88 -16.88
CA GLN A 84 3.70 -12.86 -16.58
C GLN A 84 3.40 -13.72 -15.37
N VAL A 85 2.65 -13.16 -14.41
CA VAL A 85 2.27 -13.83 -13.19
C VAL A 85 0.81 -13.54 -12.83
N GLN A 86 0.13 -14.56 -12.30
CA GLN A 86 -1.20 -14.41 -11.72
C GLN A 86 -1.06 -13.92 -10.29
N ALA A 87 -1.64 -12.78 -9.99
CA ALA A 87 -1.57 -12.08 -8.70
C ALA A 87 -2.97 -11.83 -8.15
N THR A 88 -3.02 -11.35 -6.91
CA THR A 88 -4.24 -10.87 -6.27
C THR A 88 -4.04 -9.45 -5.78
N ALA A 89 -5.11 -8.67 -5.78
CA ALA A 89 -5.10 -7.35 -5.16
C ALA A 89 -6.31 -7.16 -4.25
N HIS A 90 -6.14 -6.35 -3.20
CA HIS A 90 -7.22 -5.97 -2.30
C HIS A 90 -7.21 -4.47 -2.08
N GLY A 91 -8.25 -3.79 -2.56
CA GLY A 91 -8.44 -2.36 -2.40
C GLY A 91 -9.39 -2.03 -1.26
N GLN A 92 -9.08 -0.97 -0.52
CA GLN A 92 -9.93 -0.39 0.50
C GLN A 92 -10.08 1.11 0.24
N VAL A 93 -11.32 1.57 0.28
CA VAL A 93 -11.68 2.99 0.13
C VAL A 93 -12.01 3.54 1.51
N MET A 94 -11.49 4.71 1.80
CA MET A 94 -11.57 5.37 3.09
C MET A 94 -11.96 6.83 2.92
N LEU A 95 -12.27 7.49 4.03
CA LEU A 95 -12.53 8.93 4.07
C LEU A 95 -13.56 9.39 3.01
N ARG A 96 -14.65 8.63 2.88
CA ARG A 96 -15.76 8.91 1.92
C ARG A 96 -15.28 9.06 0.47
N GLY A 97 -14.31 8.26 0.04
CA GLY A 97 -13.80 8.26 -1.33
C GLY A 97 -12.62 9.19 -1.56
N SER A 98 -12.14 9.93 -0.55
CA SER A 98 -10.95 10.79 -0.68
C SER A 98 -9.63 10.07 -0.40
N ALA A 99 -9.69 8.81 0.03
CA ALA A 99 -8.51 7.98 0.24
C ALA A 99 -8.76 6.55 -0.24
N CYS A 100 -7.74 5.93 -0.84
CA CYS A 100 -7.77 4.54 -1.25
C CYS A 100 -6.40 3.89 -0.97
N VAL A 101 -6.40 2.69 -0.40
CA VAL A 101 -5.19 1.87 -0.29
C VAL A 101 -5.43 0.56 -1.03
N ASP A 102 -4.46 0.10 -1.79
CA ASP A 102 -4.46 -1.26 -2.31
C ASP A 102 -3.17 -1.99 -1.94
N GLU A 103 -3.34 -3.29 -1.72
CA GLU A 103 -2.26 -4.24 -1.56
C GLU A 103 -2.29 -5.20 -2.75
N LEU A 104 -1.20 -5.27 -3.50
CA LEU A 104 -0.96 -6.20 -4.59
C LEU A 104 -0.01 -7.30 -4.10
N GLU A 105 -0.48 -8.53 -4.15
CA GLU A 105 0.28 -9.72 -3.78
C GLU A 105 0.68 -10.47 -5.05
N LEU A 106 1.98 -10.43 -5.36
CA LEU A 106 2.59 -11.20 -6.44
C LEU A 106 3.06 -12.55 -5.91
N PRO A 107 2.83 -13.65 -6.63
CA PRO A 107 3.30 -14.97 -6.22
C PRO A 107 4.82 -14.99 -6.20
N VAL A 108 5.36 -15.78 -5.28
CA VAL A 108 6.76 -16.18 -5.23
C VAL A 108 7.14 -16.80 -6.57
N GLN A 109 7.95 -16.12 -7.39
CA GLN A 109 8.61 -16.79 -8.51
C GLN A 109 9.75 -17.65 -7.94
N ALA A 110 10.04 -18.80 -8.56
CA ALA A 110 11.06 -19.70 -8.05
C ALA A 110 12.42 -18.99 -7.90
N GLY A 111 12.84 -18.74 -6.67
CA GLY A 111 14.10 -18.05 -6.34
C GLY A 111 13.95 -16.63 -5.78
N ASP A 112 12.76 -16.02 -5.81
CA ASP A 112 12.50 -14.67 -5.30
C ASP A 112 11.53 -14.68 -4.10
N PRO A 113 11.68 -13.77 -3.11
CA PRO A 113 10.69 -13.61 -2.05
C PRO A 113 9.33 -13.13 -2.63
N PRO A 114 8.20 -13.41 -1.96
CA PRO A 114 6.90 -12.89 -2.36
C PRO A 114 6.95 -11.36 -2.45
N GLY A 115 6.44 -10.82 -3.55
CA GLY A 115 6.40 -9.37 -3.78
C GLY A 115 5.06 -8.81 -3.33
N THR A 116 5.01 -8.16 -2.17
CA THR A 116 3.86 -7.34 -1.79
C THR A 116 4.14 -5.88 -2.13
N ALA A 117 3.23 -5.24 -2.85
CA ALA A 117 3.28 -3.81 -3.12
C ALA A 117 2.03 -3.14 -2.54
N VAL A 118 2.23 -2.11 -1.72
CA VAL A 118 1.14 -1.30 -1.16
C VAL A 118 1.19 0.09 -1.79
N THR A 119 0.03 0.60 -2.21
CA THR A 119 -0.08 1.99 -2.69
C THR A 119 -1.17 2.74 -1.95
N PHE A 120 -0.80 3.87 -1.37
CA PHE A 120 -1.73 4.84 -0.79
C PHE A 120 -2.10 5.90 -1.83
N ARG A 121 -3.39 6.21 -1.92
CA ARG A 121 -3.95 7.24 -2.79
C ARG A 121 -4.69 8.25 -1.93
N LEU A 122 -4.34 9.52 -2.08
CA LEU A 122 -4.99 10.62 -1.36
C LEU A 122 -5.43 11.69 -2.35
N TYR A 123 -6.67 12.14 -2.20
CA TYR A 123 -7.22 13.22 -3.01
C TYR A 123 -6.98 14.57 -2.33
N ASP A 124 -6.41 15.50 -3.09
CA ASP A 124 -6.29 16.91 -2.74
C ASP A 124 -7.50 17.68 -3.32
N PRO A 125 -8.43 18.16 -2.49
CA PRO A 125 -9.60 18.90 -2.95
C PRO A 125 -9.28 20.33 -3.43
N VAL A 126 -8.13 20.89 -3.08
CA VAL A 126 -7.70 22.21 -3.54
C VAL A 126 -7.07 22.11 -4.93
N ALA A 127 -6.17 21.13 -5.12
CA ALA A 127 -5.53 20.90 -6.41
C ALA A 127 -6.43 20.14 -7.40
N CYS A 128 -7.51 19.51 -6.92
CA CYS A 128 -8.35 18.58 -7.67
C CYS A 128 -7.53 17.45 -8.32
N GLN A 129 -6.63 16.87 -7.53
CA GLN A 129 -5.68 15.86 -7.96
C GLN A 129 -5.54 14.76 -6.92
N TRP A 130 -5.12 13.60 -7.37
CA TRP A 130 -4.70 12.50 -6.52
C TRP A 130 -3.18 12.41 -6.47
N ALA A 131 -2.65 12.06 -5.31
CA ALA A 131 -1.28 11.62 -5.10
C ALA A 131 -1.25 10.11 -4.82
N LEU A 132 -0.45 9.36 -5.58
CA LEU A 132 -0.24 7.91 -5.44
C LEU A 132 1.14 7.67 -4.82
N HIS A 133 1.17 7.28 -3.56
CA HIS A 133 2.38 6.93 -2.83
C HIS A 133 2.53 5.41 -2.74
N ARG A 134 3.53 4.86 -3.43
CA ARG A 134 3.92 3.47 -3.24
C ARG A 134 4.75 3.33 -1.97
N VAL A 135 4.58 2.23 -1.25
CA VAL A 135 5.39 1.90 -0.07
C VAL A 135 6.68 1.21 -0.53
N ASP A 136 7.81 1.68 -0.03
CA ASP A 136 9.04 0.90 0.01
C ASP A 136 9.00 0.01 1.24
N GLY A 137 8.67 -1.27 1.05
CA GLY A 137 8.58 -2.25 2.13
C GLY A 137 9.93 -2.57 2.79
N ARG A 138 11.06 -2.24 2.16
CA ARG A 138 12.40 -2.44 2.75
C ARG A 138 12.80 -1.27 3.63
N ALA A 139 12.53 -0.05 3.17
CA ALA A 139 12.84 1.17 3.90
C ALA A 139 11.75 1.57 4.91
N GLY A 140 10.54 1.01 4.79
CA GLY A 140 9.39 1.40 5.61
C GLY A 140 8.92 2.84 5.34
N ALA A 141 9.07 3.31 4.10
CA ALA A 141 8.82 4.70 3.72
C ALA A 141 7.84 4.81 2.54
N LEU A 142 7.19 5.97 2.42
CA LEU A 142 6.44 6.32 1.21
C LEU A 142 7.41 6.87 0.16
N LEU A 143 7.34 6.33 -1.04
CA LEU A 143 8.03 6.88 -2.20
C LEU A 143 7.39 8.22 -2.63
N PRO A 144 8.15 9.07 -3.35
CA PRO A 144 7.60 10.27 -3.98
C PRO A 144 6.32 9.95 -4.76
N PRO A 145 5.29 10.80 -4.71
CA PRO A 145 4.01 10.49 -5.31
C PRO A 145 4.06 10.56 -6.83
N LEU A 146 3.25 9.73 -7.48
CA LEU A 146 2.72 10.07 -8.80
C LEU A 146 1.46 10.91 -8.61
N THR A 147 1.43 12.11 -9.17
CA THR A 147 0.32 13.05 -9.03
C THR A 147 -0.44 13.21 -10.34
N GLY A 148 -1.76 13.34 -10.27
CA GLY A 148 -2.58 13.47 -11.46
C GLY A 148 -4.06 13.42 -11.17
N ARG A 149 -4.88 13.12 -12.17
CA ARG A 149 -6.34 13.11 -12.03
C ARG A 149 -7.00 12.20 -13.04
N PHE A 150 -8.27 11.91 -12.80
CA PHE A 150 -9.12 11.28 -13.80
C PHE A 150 -9.72 12.32 -14.75
N ILE A 151 -9.99 11.86 -15.96
CA ILE A 151 -10.84 12.53 -16.95
C ILE A 151 -11.90 11.54 -17.43
N GLY A 152 -12.98 12.05 -18.02
CA GLY A 152 -14.11 11.24 -18.48
C GLY A 152 -15.05 10.79 -17.37
N GLY A 153 -16.26 10.35 -17.74
CA GLY A 153 -17.26 9.83 -16.81
C GLY A 153 -16.96 8.38 -16.40
N LEU A 154 -17.38 7.94 -15.20
CA LEU A 154 -17.01 6.64 -14.59
C LEU A 154 -17.20 5.41 -15.50
N PHE A 155 -18.10 5.45 -16.49
CA PHE A 155 -18.29 4.40 -17.50
C PHE A 155 -18.31 4.93 -18.94
N ALA A 156 -17.86 6.18 -19.13
CA ALA A 156 -17.75 6.83 -20.43
C ALA A 156 -16.30 7.28 -20.64
N GLY A 157 -15.41 6.31 -20.86
CA GLY A 157 -14.00 6.57 -21.14
C GLY A 157 -13.21 7.10 -19.94
N ARG A 158 -13.60 6.75 -18.69
CA ARG A 158 -12.82 7.14 -17.51
C ARG A 158 -11.38 6.67 -17.65
N ARG A 159 -10.47 7.62 -17.50
CA ARG A 159 -9.03 7.37 -17.56
C ARG A 159 -8.30 8.25 -16.56
N GLY A 160 -7.45 7.63 -15.75
CA GLY A 160 -6.56 8.31 -14.81
C GLY A 160 -5.17 8.40 -15.39
N GLU A 161 -4.51 9.54 -15.27
CA GLU A 161 -3.09 9.68 -15.59
C GLU A 161 -2.36 10.38 -14.45
N PHE A 162 -1.23 9.80 -14.05
CA PHE A 162 -0.44 10.24 -12.91
C PHE A 162 1.03 10.27 -13.29
N HIS A 163 1.73 11.34 -12.90
CA HIS A 163 3.12 11.59 -13.27
C HIS A 163 3.97 11.87 -12.03
N GLY A 164 5.23 11.49 -12.09
CA GLY A 164 6.22 11.79 -11.06
C GLY A 164 7.63 11.40 -11.53
N GLN A 165 8.53 11.25 -10.57
CA GLN A 165 9.90 10.81 -10.81
C GLN A 165 10.20 9.60 -9.95
N ASP A 166 11.07 8.72 -10.42
CA ASP A 166 11.61 7.60 -9.65
C ASP A 166 13.09 7.41 -10.00
N HIS A 167 13.85 6.82 -9.09
CA HIS A 167 15.26 6.53 -9.32
C HIS A 167 15.41 5.21 -10.08
N ASP A 168 15.99 5.26 -11.28
CA ASP A 168 16.31 4.07 -12.03
C ASP A 168 17.71 3.54 -11.65
N PRO A 169 17.80 2.38 -10.97
CA PRO A 169 19.09 1.80 -10.62
C PRO A 169 19.90 1.31 -11.83
N LEU A 170 19.28 1.03 -12.98
CA LEU A 170 19.99 0.62 -14.20
C LEU A 170 20.70 1.81 -14.87
N LEU A 171 20.06 2.98 -14.85
CA LEU A 171 20.63 4.21 -15.42
C LEU A 171 21.39 5.06 -14.38
N GLY A 172 21.23 4.77 -13.08
CA GLY A 172 21.85 5.49 -11.99
C GLY A 172 21.37 6.94 -11.84
N ARG A 173 20.14 7.24 -12.26
CA ARG A 173 19.56 8.60 -12.24
C ARG A 173 18.04 8.56 -12.14
N GLU A 174 17.46 9.71 -11.83
CA GLU A 174 16.01 9.87 -11.88
C GLU A 174 15.48 9.79 -13.32
N VAL A 175 14.32 9.17 -13.47
CA VAL A 175 13.56 9.06 -14.71
C VAL A 175 12.12 9.48 -14.46
N ALA A 176 11.48 10.01 -15.50
CA ALA A 176 10.07 10.36 -15.41
C ALA A 176 9.22 9.08 -15.42
N VAL A 177 8.20 9.03 -14.57
CA VAL A 177 7.29 7.89 -14.44
C VAL A 177 5.87 8.33 -14.69
N ARG A 178 5.13 7.53 -15.46
CA ARG A 178 3.71 7.69 -15.71
C ARG A 178 2.97 6.43 -15.32
N ALA A 179 1.89 6.61 -14.56
CA ALA A 179 0.89 5.58 -14.33
C ALA A 179 -0.43 5.94 -15.01
N VAL A 180 -1.05 4.96 -15.64
CA VAL A 180 -2.34 5.11 -16.34
C VAL A 180 -3.32 4.10 -15.80
N TRP A 181 -4.53 4.56 -15.47
CA TRP A 181 -5.69 3.72 -15.23
C TRP A 181 -6.67 3.85 -16.39
N SER A 182 -7.14 2.73 -16.94
CA SER A 182 -8.07 2.71 -18.08
C SER A 182 -8.96 1.48 -18.06
N ARG A 183 -9.91 1.40 -19.02
CA ARG A 183 -10.83 0.26 -19.19
C ARG A 183 -11.55 -0.11 -17.89
N ILE A 184 -11.94 0.91 -17.14
CA ILE A 184 -12.56 0.79 -15.82
C ILE A 184 -14.04 0.48 -16.00
N SER A 185 -14.49 -0.54 -15.29
CA SER A 185 -15.88 -0.98 -15.18
C SER A 185 -16.12 -1.54 -13.78
N ALA A 186 -17.35 -1.98 -13.51
CA ALA A 186 -17.67 -2.64 -12.25
C ALA A 186 -16.82 -3.91 -12.01
N THR A 187 -16.40 -4.60 -13.08
CA THR A 187 -15.78 -5.93 -13.02
C THR A 187 -14.37 -6.03 -13.57
N ALA A 188 -13.85 -4.97 -14.20
CA ALA A 188 -12.54 -4.95 -14.81
C ALA A 188 -11.89 -3.56 -14.74
N ALA A 189 -10.56 -3.53 -14.70
CA ALA A 189 -9.76 -2.33 -14.85
C ALA A 189 -8.38 -2.67 -15.43
N GLN A 190 -7.68 -1.69 -15.98
CA GLN A 190 -6.30 -1.84 -16.40
C GLN A 190 -5.44 -0.73 -15.84
N TRP A 191 -4.27 -1.13 -15.35
CA TRP A 191 -3.23 -0.22 -14.91
C TRP A 191 -1.95 -0.47 -15.69
N GLU A 192 -1.27 0.61 -16.04
CA GLU A 192 0.00 0.56 -16.76
C GLU A 192 0.99 1.55 -16.16
N GLN A 193 2.26 1.16 -16.10
CA GLN A 193 3.38 2.02 -15.77
C GLN A 193 4.33 2.12 -16.95
N ALA A 194 4.76 3.35 -17.23
CA ALA A 194 5.80 3.62 -18.20
C ALA A 194 6.88 4.52 -17.60
N TRP A 195 8.13 4.28 -17.99
CA TRP A 195 9.27 5.13 -17.64
C TRP A 195 9.76 5.90 -18.86
N SER A 196 10.38 7.05 -18.63
CA SER A 196 10.97 7.88 -19.65
C SER A 196 12.35 8.39 -19.22
N ALA A 197 13.36 8.06 -20.01
CA ALA A 197 14.74 8.50 -19.81
C ALA A 197 15.03 9.89 -20.43
N ASP A 198 14.06 10.48 -21.14
CA ASP A 198 14.19 11.73 -21.89
C ASP A 198 13.12 12.77 -21.50
N GLN A 199 12.70 12.73 -20.23
CA GLN A 199 11.77 13.69 -19.60
C GLN A 199 10.39 13.71 -20.27
N GLY A 200 9.88 12.54 -20.62
CA GLY A 200 8.53 12.32 -21.12
C GLY A 200 8.35 12.49 -22.62
N ARG A 201 9.44 12.65 -23.39
CA ARG A 201 9.37 12.72 -24.85
C ARG A 201 9.06 11.35 -25.45
N THR A 202 9.67 10.30 -24.90
CA THR A 202 9.38 8.90 -25.22
C THR A 202 9.09 8.11 -23.94
N TRP A 203 8.27 7.07 -24.05
CA TRP A 203 7.81 6.28 -22.91
C TRP A 203 7.94 4.79 -23.21
N GLU A 204 8.59 4.06 -22.31
CA GLU A 204 8.64 2.60 -22.32
C GLU A 204 7.67 2.06 -21.26
N THR A 205 6.54 1.49 -21.69
CA THR A 205 5.67 0.73 -20.79
C THR A 205 6.40 -0.51 -20.33
N ASN A 206 6.59 -0.63 -19.02
CA ASN A 206 7.42 -1.68 -18.40
C ASN A 206 6.67 -2.53 -17.37
N TRP A 207 5.43 -2.17 -17.03
CA TRP A 207 4.57 -2.97 -16.17
C TRP A 207 3.10 -2.72 -16.48
N THR A 208 2.32 -3.78 -16.62
CA THR A 208 0.86 -3.71 -16.78
C THR A 208 0.19 -4.67 -15.81
N LEU A 209 -0.97 -4.26 -15.28
CA LEU A 209 -1.83 -5.07 -14.43
C LEU A 209 -3.24 -5.06 -15.03
N ALA A 210 -3.77 -6.23 -15.38
CA ALA A 210 -5.15 -6.40 -15.82
C ALA A 210 -5.98 -6.99 -14.68
N PHE A 211 -6.92 -6.20 -14.18
CA PHE A 211 -7.77 -6.53 -13.03
C PHE A 211 -9.08 -7.15 -13.52
N THR A 212 -9.48 -8.23 -12.87
CA THR A 212 -10.81 -8.86 -12.99
C THR A 212 -11.32 -9.18 -11.60
N ARG A 213 -12.63 -9.04 -11.34
CA ARG A 213 -13.19 -9.37 -10.02
C ARG A 213 -12.90 -10.83 -9.67
N ALA A 214 -12.49 -11.04 -8.41
CA ALA A 214 -12.18 -12.36 -7.86
C ALA A 214 -13.45 -13.16 -7.53
#